data_AF-A0AAE4CQ50-F1
#
_entry.id   AF-A0AAE4CQ50-F1
#
_cell.length_a   1.000
_cell.length_b   1.000
_cell.length_c   1.000
_cell.angle_alpha   90.00
_cell.angle_beta   90.00
_cell.angle_gamma   90.00
#
_symmetry.space_group_name_H-M   'P 1'
#
loop_
_entity.id
_entity.type
_entity.pdbx_description
1 polymer ?
#
loop_
_entity_poly.entity_id
_entity_poly.type
_entity_poly.pdbx_seq_one_letter_code
_entity_poly.pdbx_strand_id
1 'polypeptide(L)'
;MTAPPSANSGAVTFSGDTAYTDNIPWLAHGGDALLHEAFNLGGSNYPAAVRDHMLESHVEAQKVGPIAQRSQDRRLVLTHIGDLGHTPLDTALWAKWAKKRLRRRGDRR
;
A
#
# COMPACT_ATOMS: atom_id res chain seq x y z
N MET A 1 -24.67 26.92 -22.21
CA MET A 1 -23.80 26.70 -21.03
C MET A 1 -22.94 25.49 -21.30
N THR A 2 -21.69 25.71 -21.72
CA THR A 2 -20.68 24.66 -21.81
C THR A 2 -20.22 24.32 -20.40
N ALA A 3 -20.11 23.03 -20.07
CA ALA A 3 -19.53 22.59 -18.80
C ALA A 3 -18.12 23.21 -18.65
N PRO A 4 -17.70 23.61 -17.44
CA PRO A 4 -16.34 24.09 -17.24
C PRO A 4 -15.36 22.99 -17.69
N PRO A 5 -14.21 23.36 -18.29
CA PRO A 5 -13.18 22.38 -18.63
C PRO A 5 -12.88 21.57 -17.37
N SER A 6 -12.96 20.25 -17.44
CA SER A 6 -12.61 19.38 -16.32
C SER A 6 -11.20 19.76 -15.90
N ALA A 7 -11.05 20.37 -14.74
CA ALA A 7 -9.72 20.59 -14.18
C ALA A 7 -9.07 19.21 -14.10
N ASN A 8 -7.92 19.05 -14.76
CA ASN A 8 -7.00 17.92 -14.60
C ASN A 8 -6.39 17.97 -13.19
N SER A 9 -7.23 17.99 -12.16
CA SER A 9 -6.80 17.99 -10.77
C SER A 9 -6.43 16.55 -10.41
N GLY A 10 -5.13 16.28 -10.32
CA GLY A 10 -4.65 14.99 -9.87
C GLY A 10 -4.92 14.78 -8.37
N ALA A 11 -5.06 13.53 -7.95
CA ALA A 11 -5.32 13.16 -6.56
C ALA A 11 -4.23 12.23 -6.03
N VAL A 12 -3.66 12.55 -4.88
CA VAL A 12 -2.65 11.74 -4.18
C VAL A 12 -3.12 11.50 -2.76
N THR A 13 -3.19 10.24 -2.35
CA THR A 13 -3.61 9.85 -1.01
C THR A 13 -2.42 9.35 -0.21
N PHE A 14 -2.27 9.87 1.01
CA PHE A 14 -1.35 9.35 2.02
C PHE A 14 -2.18 8.57 3.03
N SER A 15 -1.87 7.30 3.25
CA SER A 15 -2.65 6.48 4.19
C SER A 15 -2.45 6.87 5.66
N GLY A 16 -1.31 7.49 5.98
CA GLY A 16 -0.78 7.48 7.34
C GLY A 16 -0.43 6.06 7.79
N ASP A 17 -0.24 5.91 9.10
CA ASP A 17 -0.02 4.62 9.76
C ASP A 17 -1.38 4.04 10.16
N THR A 18 -1.61 2.77 9.83
CA THR A 18 -2.90 2.12 9.90
C THR A 18 -2.77 0.59 9.89
N ALA A 19 -3.67 -0.05 10.60
CA ALA A 19 -3.96 -1.46 10.39
C ALA A 19 -4.69 -1.68 9.06
N TYR A 20 -4.89 -2.94 8.69
CA TYR A 20 -5.73 -3.26 7.53
C TYR A 20 -7.16 -2.73 7.72
N THR A 21 -7.61 -1.86 6.80
CA THR A 21 -8.93 -1.22 6.85
C THR A 21 -9.48 -0.96 5.44
N ASP A 22 -10.80 -0.95 5.31
CA ASP A 22 -11.49 -0.61 4.06
C ASP A 22 -11.64 0.91 3.84
N ASN A 23 -11.27 1.73 4.83
CA ASN A 23 -11.27 3.18 4.70
C ASN A 23 -10.22 3.66 3.67
N ILE A 24 -9.06 2.99 3.57
CA ILE A 24 -8.01 3.38 2.61
C ILE A 24 -8.50 3.20 1.15
N PRO A 25 -9.05 2.05 0.75
CA PRO A 25 -9.68 1.92 -0.57
C PRO A 25 -10.77 2.93 -0.87
N TRP A 26 -11.56 3.32 0.13
CA TRP A 26 -12.61 4.33 -0.04
C TRP A 26 -12.03 5.74 -0.24
N LEU A 27 -11.07 6.15 0.59
CA LEU A 27 -10.43 7.46 0.53
C LEU A 27 -9.59 7.66 -0.74
N ALA A 28 -8.88 6.61 -1.18
CA ALA A 28 -7.95 6.68 -2.31
C ALA A 28 -8.62 6.39 -3.66
N HIS A 29 -9.94 6.23 -3.71
CA HIS A 29 -10.61 5.67 -4.86
C HIS A 29 -10.36 6.47 -6.17
N GLY A 30 -9.74 5.81 -7.15
CA GLY A 30 -9.48 6.37 -8.48
C GLY A 30 -8.36 7.41 -8.55
N GLY A 31 -7.52 7.52 -7.51
CA GLY A 31 -6.42 8.48 -7.44
C GLY A 31 -5.26 8.21 -8.42
N ASP A 32 -4.37 9.18 -8.55
CA ASP A 32 -3.15 9.08 -9.34
C ASP A 32 -2.03 8.34 -8.61
N ALA A 33 -2.05 8.38 -7.27
CA ALA A 33 -1.12 7.65 -6.43
C ALA A 33 -1.68 7.44 -5.01
N LEU A 34 -1.47 6.24 -4.50
CA LEU A 34 -1.58 5.89 -3.08
C LEU A 34 -0.18 5.71 -2.51
N LEU A 35 0.17 6.53 -1.52
CA LEU A 35 1.35 6.37 -0.68
C LEU A 35 0.91 5.61 0.57
N HIS A 36 1.38 4.37 0.70
CA HIS A 36 0.95 3.47 1.77
C HIS A 36 2.16 2.85 2.46
N GLU A 37 2.05 2.68 3.78
CA GLU A 37 3.07 2.00 4.57
C GLU A 37 3.30 0.55 4.13
N ALA A 38 4.44 -0.03 4.50
CA ALA A 38 4.71 -1.44 4.28
C ALA A 38 5.72 -1.99 5.28
N PHE A 39 5.32 -3.03 6.02
CA PHE A 39 6.18 -3.69 7.00
C PHE A 39 6.56 -5.11 6.59
N ASN A 40 7.82 -5.49 6.86
CA ASN A 40 8.29 -6.87 6.84
C ASN A 40 8.45 -7.37 8.27
N LEU A 41 7.68 -8.41 8.63
CA LEU A 41 7.79 -9.11 9.91
C LEU A 41 8.52 -10.45 9.77
N GLY A 42 8.82 -10.88 8.54
CA GLY A 42 9.44 -12.16 8.24
C GLY A 42 10.90 -12.19 8.68
N GLY A 43 11.31 -13.29 9.31
CA GLY A 43 12.68 -13.46 9.81
C GLY A 43 13.00 -12.65 11.07
N SER A 44 11.99 -12.03 11.71
CA SER A 44 12.15 -11.38 13.00
C SER A 44 12.25 -12.39 14.15
N ASN A 45 12.94 -12.01 15.23
CA ASN A 45 13.02 -12.79 16.47
C ASN A 45 12.34 -12.08 17.66
N TYR A 46 11.52 -11.06 17.37
CA TYR A 46 10.81 -10.29 18.39
C TYR A 46 9.80 -11.17 19.13
N PRO A 47 9.49 -10.85 20.40
CA PRO A 47 8.42 -11.51 21.14
C PRO A 47 7.08 -11.45 20.41
N ALA A 48 6.21 -12.44 20.63
CA ALA A 48 4.89 -12.52 20.01
C ALA A 48 4.08 -11.22 20.21
N ALA A 49 4.09 -10.66 21.41
CA ALA A 49 3.39 -9.40 21.71
C ALA A 49 3.84 -8.21 20.83
N VAL A 50 5.13 -8.13 20.49
CA VAL A 50 5.63 -7.09 19.58
C VAL A 50 5.13 -7.35 18.16
N ARG A 51 5.18 -8.61 17.71
CA ARG A 51 4.67 -8.98 16.40
C ARG A 51 3.17 -8.72 16.26
N ASP A 52 2.39 -9.03 17.29
CA ASP A 52 0.95 -8.81 17.31
C ASP A 52 0.64 -7.31 17.26
N HIS A 53 1.33 -6.50 18.07
CA HIS A 53 1.19 -5.04 18.03
C HIS A 53 1.48 -4.46 16.64
N MET A 54 2.52 -4.96 15.96
CA MET A 54 2.84 -4.54 14.59
C MET A 54 1.72 -4.92 13.61
N LEU A 55 1.13 -6.11 13.73
CA LEU A 55 0.01 -6.53 12.87
C LEU A 55 -1.30 -5.78 13.18
N GLU A 56 -1.48 -5.33 14.41
CA GLU A 56 -2.62 -4.52 14.86
C GLU A 56 -2.50 -3.05 14.46
N SER A 57 -1.30 -2.58 14.12
CA SER A 57 -1.03 -1.15 13.88
C SER A 57 -0.55 -0.84 12.47
N HIS A 58 -0.05 -1.84 11.74
CA HIS A 58 0.64 -1.67 10.46
C HIS A 58 0.18 -2.67 9.40
N VAL A 59 0.52 -2.39 8.14
CA VAL A 59 0.21 -3.27 7.00
C VAL A 59 1.45 -4.01 6.52
N GLU A 60 1.35 -5.34 6.46
CA GLU A 60 2.38 -6.19 5.87
C GLU A 60 2.57 -5.90 4.37
N ALA A 61 3.82 -5.87 3.91
CA ALA A 61 4.20 -5.60 2.52
C ALA A 61 3.49 -6.50 1.48
N GLN A 62 3.07 -7.71 1.87
CA GLN A 62 2.38 -8.66 1.00
C GLN A 62 0.88 -8.35 0.87
N LYS A 63 0.33 -7.43 1.67
CA LYS A 63 -1.09 -7.05 1.73
C LYS A 63 -1.41 -5.69 1.10
N VAL A 64 -0.40 -4.86 0.82
CA VAL A 64 -0.58 -3.52 0.21
C VAL A 64 -1.09 -3.56 -1.24
N GLY A 65 -0.72 -4.59 -2.01
CA GLY A 65 -1.17 -4.77 -3.39
C GLY A 65 -2.69 -4.88 -3.54
N PRO A 66 -3.36 -5.79 -2.78
CA PRO A 66 -4.81 -5.83 -2.69
C PRO A 66 -5.48 -4.53 -2.27
N ILE A 67 -4.86 -3.72 -1.40
CA ILE A 67 -5.41 -2.41 -0.99
C ILE A 67 -5.42 -1.46 -2.19
N ALA A 68 -4.26 -1.25 -2.82
CA ALA A 68 -4.15 -0.40 -4.00
C ALA A 68 -5.05 -0.88 -5.16
N GLN A 69 -5.22 -2.19 -5.31
CA GLN A 69 -6.12 -2.77 -6.30
C GLN A 69 -7.59 -2.38 -6.04
N ARG A 70 -8.03 -2.39 -4.77
CA ARG A 70 -9.39 -1.97 -4.40
C ARG A 70 -9.57 -0.46 -4.52
N SER A 71 -8.53 0.32 -4.24
CA SER A 71 -8.53 1.77 -4.44
C SER A 71 -8.60 2.16 -5.93
N GLN A 72 -8.20 1.27 -6.85
CA GLN A 72 -8.13 1.58 -8.30
C GLN A 72 -7.16 2.73 -8.63
N ASP A 73 -6.19 3.00 -7.75
CA ASP A 73 -5.13 3.98 -7.99
C ASP A 73 -4.25 3.60 -9.19
N ARG A 74 -3.73 4.62 -9.86
CA ARG A 74 -2.80 4.42 -10.99
C ARG A 74 -1.43 3.93 -10.53
N ARG A 75 -1.00 4.34 -9.34
CA ARG A 75 0.32 4.02 -8.76
C ARG A 75 0.20 3.71 -7.28
N LEU A 76 0.92 2.68 -6.85
CA LEU A 76 1.20 2.42 -5.45
C LEU A 76 2.65 2.83 -5.18
N VAL A 77 2.87 3.62 -4.14
CA VAL A 77 4.18 4.02 -3.63
C VAL A 77 4.29 3.50 -2.20
N LEU A 78 5.35 2.74 -1.90
CA LEU A 78 5.62 2.30 -0.54
C LEU A 78 6.32 3.43 0.21
N THR A 79 5.81 3.77 1.39
CA THR A 79 6.42 4.71 2.34
C THR A 79 6.50 4.06 3.72
N HIS A 80 7.01 4.77 4.73
CA HIS A 80 7.06 4.32 6.12
C HIS A 80 7.47 2.84 6.25
N ILE A 81 8.59 2.49 5.61
CA ILE A 81 9.03 1.11 5.45
C ILE A 81 9.67 0.65 6.76
N GLY A 82 9.13 -0.40 7.36
CA GLY A 82 9.70 -1.06 8.53
C GLY A 82 10.16 -2.47 8.21
N ASP A 83 11.44 -2.77 8.38
CA ASP A 83 12.00 -4.12 8.27
C ASP A 83 12.40 -4.63 9.65
N LEU A 84 11.64 -5.60 10.18
CA LEU A 84 11.94 -6.24 11.45
C LEU A 84 12.76 -7.54 11.26
N GLY A 85 13.12 -7.88 10.02
CA GLY A 85 13.98 -9.02 9.71
C GLY A 85 15.45 -8.73 10.03
N HIS A 86 16.20 -9.79 10.35
CA HIS A 86 17.65 -9.67 10.59
C HIS A 86 18.50 -9.60 9.31
N THR A 87 17.89 -9.84 8.15
CA THR A 87 18.55 -9.76 6.85
C THR A 87 17.93 -8.63 6.05
N PRO A 88 18.72 -7.61 5.66
CA PRO A 88 18.20 -6.51 4.85
C PRO A 88 17.59 -7.02 3.54
N LEU A 89 16.36 -6.59 3.26
CA LEU A 89 15.71 -6.89 1.99
C LEU A 89 16.10 -5.87 0.92
N ASP A 90 16.35 -6.35 -0.31
CA ASP A 90 16.54 -5.46 -1.44
C ASP A 90 15.21 -4.84 -1.92
N THR A 91 15.30 -3.73 -2.64
CA THR A 91 14.13 -2.99 -3.15
C THR A 91 13.32 -3.79 -4.17
N ALA A 92 13.94 -4.76 -4.87
CA ALA A 92 13.25 -5.61 -5.84
C ALA A 92 12.30 -6.60 -5.15
N LEU A 93 12.69 -7.13 -3.99
CA LEU A 93 11.89 -8.02 -3.19
C LEU A 93 10.69 -7.30 -2.56
N TRP A 94 10.90 -6.09 -2.02
CA TRP A 94 9.80 -5.21 -1.59
C TRP A 94 8.80 -4.96 -2.71
N ALA A 95 9.28 -4.57 -3.90
CA ALA A 95 8.43 -4.35 -5.06
C ALA A 95 7.69 -5.63 -5.51
N LYS A 96 8.34 -6.79 -5.42
CA LYS A 96 7.73 -8.09 -5.75
C LYS A 96 6.59 -8.42 -4.78
N TRP A 97 6.78 -8.21 -3.48
CA TRP A 97 5.76 -8.45 -2.47
C TRP A 97 4.58 -7.49 -2.60
N ALA A 98 4.84 -6.20 -2.79
CA ALA A 98 3.79 -5.20 -2.96
C ALA A 98 2.95 -5.42 -4.23
N LYS A 99 3.55 -5.97 -5.30
CA LYS A 99 2.83 -6.33 -6.53
C LYS A 99 1.99 -7.60 -6.40
N LYS A 100 2.11 -8.36 -5.32
CA LYS A 100 1.35 -9.60 -5.15
C LYS A 100 -0.14 -9.27 -5.20
N ARG A 101 -0.86 -9.88 -6.16
CA ARG A 101 -2.30 -9.65 -6.42
C ARG A 101 -2.67 -8.21 -6.82
N LEU A 102 -1.71 -7.36 -7.17
CA LEU A 102 -1.94 -6.10 -7.84
C LEU A 102 -2.01 -6.34 -9.35
N ARG A 103 -3.13 -5.99 -9.99
CA ARG A 103 -3.28 -5.98 -11.44
C ARG A 103 -3.14 -4.55 -11.96
N ARG A 104 -2.56 -4.38 -13.13
CA ARG A 104 -2.44 -3.05 -13.74
C ARG A 104 -3.78 -2.61 -14.32
N ARG A 105 -4.10 -1.33 -14.16
CA ARG A 105 -5.22 -0.68 -14.84
C ARG A 105 -4.96 -0.75 -16.35
N GLY A 106 -5.57 -1.72 -17.03
CA GLY A 106 -5.35 -2.01 -18.46
C GLY A 106 -5.24 -3.50 -18.81
N ASP A 107 -5.01 -4.38 -17.83
CA ASP A 107 -4.91 -5.84 -18.04
C ASP A 107 -6.25 -6.55 -18.27
N ARG A 108 -7.31 -5.82 -18.64
CA ARG A 108 -8.56 -6.43 -19.12
C ARG A 108 -8.45 -6.63 -20.64
N ARG A 109 -7.98 -7.80 -21.05
CA ARG A 109 -8.28 -8.41 -22.35
C ARG A 109 -8.97 -9.74 -22.12
#